data_AF-A0A952IZG7-F1
#
_entry.id   AF-A0A952IZG7-F1
#
_cell.length_a   1.000
_cell.length_b   1.000
_cell.length_c   1.000
_cell.angle_alpha   90.00
_cell.angle_beta   90.00
_cell.angle_gamma   90.00
#
_symmetry.space_group_name_H-M   'P 1'
#
loop_
_entity.id
_entity.type
_entity.pdbx_description
1 polymer ?
#
loop_
_entity_poly.entity_id
_entity_poly.type
_entity_poly.pdbx_seq_one_letter_code
_entity_poly.pdbx_strand_id
1 'polypeptide(L)' 'NMQVSFLSPPFGPAAFYLKSVAPPHITLPAIFRGFLPFIMIQLVVLMAVLFFPELTMFFR' A
#
# COMPACT_ATOMS: atom_id res chain seq x y z
N ASN A 1 -7.25 1.30 -8.70
CA ASN A 1 -6.15 0.97 -7.75
C ASN A 1 -4.86 1.76 -8.02
N MET A 2 -4.93 3.10 -8.10
CA MET A 2 -3.72 3.94 -8.19
C MET A 2 -2.88 3.85 -6.91
N GLN A 3 -3.51 3.77 -5.74
CA GLN A 3 -2.83 3.81 -4.44
C GLN A 3 -1.79 2.71 -4.23
N VAL A 4 -2.09 1.46 -4.62
CA VAL A 4 -1.11 0.37 -4.53
C VAL A 4 0.06 0.61 -5.50
N SER A 5 -0.25 1.05 -6.73
CA SER A 5 0.77 1.38 -7.74
C SER A 5 1.74 2.45 -7.23
N PHE A 6 1.25 3.51 -6.58
CA PHE A 6 2.09 4.56 -5.98
C PHE A 6 3.04 4.07 -4.87
N LEU A 7 2.75 2.93 -4.24
CA LEU A 7 3.47 2.40 -3.07
C LEU A 7 4.36 1.18 -3.36
N SER A 8 4.10 0.42 -4.43
CA SER A 8 4.83 -0.82 -4.75
C SER A 8 5.97 -0.62 -5.76
N PRO A 9 7.14 -1.28 -5.61
CA PRO A 9 8.17 -1.31 -6.67
C PRO A 9 7.63 -2.01 -7.92
N PRO A 10 8.04 -1.63 -9.16
CA PRO A 10 9.05 -0.64 -9.57
C PRO A 10 8.50 0.80 -9.75
N PHE A 11 7.18 0.98 -9.63
CA PHE A 11 6.46 2.24 -9.89
C PHE A 11 6.09 2.99 -8.62
N GLY A 12 6.96 3.03 -7.60
CA GLY A 12 6.67 3.70 -6.33
C GLY A 12 7.22 5.14 -6.24
N PRO A 13 6.71 6.16 -6.98
CA PRO A 13 7.12 7.55 -6.81
C PRO A 13 7.08 7.96 -5.35
N ALA A 14 6.08 7.54 -4.57
CA ALA A 14 6.00 7.90 -3.16
C ALA A 14 7.22 7.41 -2.37
N ALA A 15 7.74 6.22 -2.66
CA ALA A 15 8.95 5.69 -2.03
C ALA A 15 10.20 6.49 -2.42
N PHE A 16 10.31 6.89 -3.70
CA PHE A 16 11.41 7.71 -4.20
C PHE A 16 11.36 9.16 -3.69
N TYR A 17 10.16 9.76 -3.61
CA TYR A 17 9.92 11.07 -2.99
C TYR A 17 10.24 11.04 -1.50
N LEU A 18 9.84 10.00 -0.77
CA LEU A 18 10.22 9.84 0.63
C LEU A 18 11.73 9.65 0.77
N LYS A 19 12.36 8.90 -0.14
CA LYS A 19 13.81 8.69 -0.10
C LYS A 19 14.61 9.97 -0.38
N SER A 20 14.09 10.93 -1.15
CA SER A 20 14.80 12.18 -1.46
C SER A 20 14.94 13.11 -0.24
N VAL A 21 14.05 12.98 0.75
CA VAL A 21 14.09 13.76 2.01
C VAL A 21 14.48 12.93 3.23
N ALA A 22 14.51 11.60 3.11
CA ALA A 22 14.85 10.70 4.20
C ALA A 22 16.36 10.71 4.51
N PRO A 23 16.75 10.65 5.80
CA PRO A 23 18.14 10.52 6.22
C PRO A 23 18.90 9.38 5.53
N PRO A 24 20.25 9.47 5.40
CA PRO A 24 21.04 8.51 4.64
C PRO A 24 21.01 7.08 5.21
N HIS A 25 20.76 6.92 6.51
CA HIS A 25 20.65 5.62 7.16
C HIS A 25 19.33 4.88 6.84
N ILE A 26 18.30 5.57 6.33
CA ILE A 26 17.05 4.93 5.91
C ILE A 26 17.20 4.46 4.47
N THR A 27 17.15 3.15 4.26
CA THR A 27 17.28 2.55 2.93
C THR A 27 15.93 2.50 2.22
N LEU A 28 15.94 2.50 0.87
CA LEU A 28 14.72 2.37 0.08
C LEU A 28 13.93 1.08 0.39
N PRO A 29 14.57 -0.10 0.61
CA PRO A 29 13.88 -1.29 1.09
C PRO A 29 13.21 -1.12 2.45
N ALA A 30 13.76 -0.29 3.36
CA ALA A 30 13.11 0.00 4.64
C ALA A 30 11.80 0.78 4.46
N ILE A 31 11.79 1.73 3.51
CA ILE A 31 10.57 2.48 3.14
C ILE A 31 9.52 1.53 2.55
N PHE A 32 9.90 0.65 1.62
CA PHE A 32 8.97 -0.33 1.04
C PHE A 32 8.42 -1.32 2.07
N ARG A 33 9.24 -1.77 3.02
CA ARG A 33 8.78 -2.61 4.14
C ARG A 33 7.77 -1.88 5.02
N GLY A 34 7.90 -0.56 5.18
CA GLY A 34 6.91 0.26 5.88
C GLY A 34 5.54 0.30 5.20
N PHE A 35 5.49 0.21 3.86
CA PHE A 35 4.23 0.19 3.11
C PHE A 35 3.58 -1.18 3.06
N LEU A 36 4.36 -2.26 3.21
CA LEU A 36 3.88 -3.63 3.14
C LEU A 36 2.67 -3.93 4.06
N PRO A 37 2.64 -3.58 5.36
CA PRO A 37 1.49 -3.86 6.21
C PRO A 37 0.22 -3.16 5.72
N PHE A 38 0.34 -1.93 5.21
CA PHE A 38 -0.80 -1.20 4.66
C PHE A 38 -1.37 -1.86 3.40
N ILE A 39 -0.50 -2.28 2.48
CA ILE A 39 -0.90 -2.99 1.26
C ILE A 39 -1.55 -4.33 1.60
N MET A 40 -1.03 -5.06 2.59
CA MET A 40 -1.62 -6.33 3.03
C MET A 40 -3.04 -6.14 3.55
N ILE A 41 -3.29 -5.14 4.41
CA ILE A 41 -4.64 -4.86 4.91
C ILE A 41 -5.57 -4.50 3.76
N GLN A 42 -5.12 -3.65 2.83
CA GLN A 42 -5.91 -3.29 1.65
C GLN A 42 -6.31 -4.53 0.82
N LEU A 43 -5.38 -5.44 0.58
CA LEU A 43 -5.64 -6.67 -0.16
C LEU A 43 -6.60 -7.60 0.58
N VAL A 44 -6.48 -7.71 1.91
CA VAL A 44 -7.40 -8.49 2.74
C VAL A 44 -8.82 -7.93 2.65
N VAL A 45 -8.99 -6.62 2.78
CA VAL A 45 -10.31 -5.96 2.65
C VAL A 45 -10.88 -6.15 1.24
N LEU A 46 -10.04 -5.99 0.22
CA LEU A 46 -10.45 -6.21 -1.17
C LEU A 46 -10.93 -7.65 -1.40
N MET A 47 -10.19 -8.64 -0.88
CA MET A 47 -10.59 -10.04 -0.94
C MET A 47 -11.87 -10.31 -0.15
N ALA A 48 -12.03 -9.73 1.03
CA ALA A 48 -13.25 -9.87 1.82
C ALA A 48 -14.46 -9.35 1.05
N VAL A 49 -14.37 -8.18 0.40
CA VAL A 49 -15.44 -7.64 -0.44
C VAL A 49 -15.72 -8.52 -1.67
N LEU A 50 -14.68 -9.10 -2.27
CA LEU A 50 -14.82 -9.95 -3.45
C LEU A 50 -15.53 -11.27 -3.14
N PHE A 51 -15.25 -11.89 -1.99
CA PHE A 51 -15.87 -13.15 -1.57
C PHE A 51 -17.17 -12.97 -0.78
N PHE A 52 -17.34 -11.84 -0.09
CA PHE A 52 -18.52 -11.52 0.71
C PHE A 52 -19.09 -10.15 0.29
N PRO A 53 -19.74 -10.07 -0.90
CA PRO A 53 -20.24 -8.81 -1.43
C PRO A 53 -21.30 -8.15 -0.53
N GLU A 54 -21.99 -8.95 0.29
CA GLU A 54 -22.96 -8.50 1.29
C GLU A 54 -22.37 -7.52 2.32
N LEU A 55 -21.05 -7.58 2.57
CA LEU A 55 -20.34 -6.60 3.40
C LEU A 55 -20.52 -5.17 2.88
N THR A 56 -20.66 -4.99 1.57
CA THR A 56 -20.89 -3.66 0.97
C THR A 56 -22.35 -3.20 1.08
N MET A 57 -23.29 -4.14 1.26
CA MET A 57 -24.71 -3.84 1.39
C MET A 57 -25.09 -3.39 2.81
N PHE A 58 -24.30 -3.77 3.83
CA PHE A 58 -24.49 -3.31 5.21
C PHE A 58 -24.35 -1.80 5.39
N PHE A 59 -23.57 -1.13 4.52
CA PHE A 59 -23.34 0.32 4.57
C PHE A 59 -24.31 1.12 3.68
N ARG A 60 -25.38 0.50 3.19
CA ARG A 60 -26.41 1.15 2.36
C ARG A 60 -27.52 1.80 3.19
#